data_AF-A0A9D4A426-F1
#
_entry.id   AF-A0A9D4A426-F1
#
_cell.length_a   1.000
_cell.length_b   1.000
_cell.length_c   1.000
_cell.angle_alpha   90.00
_cell.angle_beta   90.00
_cell.angle_gamma   90.00
#
_symmetry.space_group_name_H-M   'P 1'
#
loop_
_entity.id
_entity.type
_entity.pdbx_description
1 polymer ?
#
loop_
_entity_poly.entity_id
_entity_poly.type
_entity_poly.pdbx_seq_one_letter_code
_entity_poly.pdbx_strand_id
1 'polypeptide(L)'
;MNRLIGEIPPSFSNLNFLNHFNVSYNYLTGQIPSSTQLQSFENLSYVGNHLCGPPLTKNCTLKGITIDVANNGSSREGSKVNWLYVSIVLGFVMGFWGVVAPVFFIRSWRIAYYRKLDDIYGKLKEKKKDRA
;
A
#
# COMPACT_ATOMS: atom_id res chain seq x y z
N MET A 1 -22.69 -1.31 -13.73
CA MET A 1 -22.94 -2.30 -12.67
C MET A 1 -24.22 -3.03 -13.02
N ASN A 2 -24.18 -4.35 -13.03
CA ASN A 2 -25.40 -5.15 -13.23
C ASN A 2 -25.99 -5.48 -11.85
N ARG A 3 -27.25 -5.89 -11.80
CA ARG A 3 -27.94 -6.27 -10.56
C ARG A 3 -28.19 -7.77 -10.51
N LEU A 4 -27.17 -8.56 -10.84
CA LEU A 4 -27.26 -10.02 -10.75
C LEU A 4 -27.31 -10.42 -9.28
N ILE A 5 -28.25 -11.31 -8.93
CA ILE A 5 -28.53 -11.75 -7.56
C ILE A 5 -28.51 -13.28 -7.55
N GLY A 6 -28.09 -13.87 -6.43
CA GLY A 6 -28.07 -15.32 -6.23
C GLY A 6 -26.68 -15.93 -6.35
N GLU A 7 -26.61 -17.25 -6.49
CA GLU A 7 -25.34 -17.99 -6.54
C GLU A 7 -24.83 -18.18 -7.97
N ILE A 8 -23.52 -18.35 -8.11
CA ILE A 8 -22.93 -18.78 -9.39
C ILE A 8 -23.33 -20.24 -9.59
N PRO A 9 -24.04 -20.60 -10.68
CA PRO A 9 -24.51 -21.96 -10.88
C PRO A 9 -23.34 -22.94 -10.93
N PRO A 10 -23.46 -24.14 -10.33
CA PRO A 10 -22.38 -25.12 -10.35
C PRO A 10 -22.01 -25.54 -11.78
N SER A 11 -22.93 -25.47 -12.74
CA SER A 11 -22.65 -25.72 -14.16
C SER A 11 -21.60 -24.79 -14.78
N PHE A 12 -21.31 -23.63 -14.18
CA PHE A 12 -20.21 -22.78 -14.60
C PHE A 12 -18.85 -23.46 -14.43
N SER A 13 -18.73 -24.50 -13.60
CA SER A 13 -17.50 -25.29 -13.50
C SER A 13 -17.14 -26.03 -14.78
N ASN A 14 -18.12 -26.26 -15.67
CA ASN A 14 -17.92 -26.98 -16.93
C ASN A 14 -17.45 -26.06 -18.07
N LEU A 15 -17.34 -24.75 -17.82
CA LEU A 15 -16.83 -23.81 -18.80
C LEU A 15 -15.29 -23.91 -18.83
N ASN A 16 -14.77 -24.43 -19.95
CA ASN A 16 -13.34 -24.71 -20.14
C ASN A 16 -12.67 -23.81 -21.20
N PHE A 17 -13.40 -22.87 -21.79
CA PHE A 17 -12.92 -22.00 -22.88
C PHE A 17 -13.20 -20.51 -22.64
N LEU A 18 -13.43 -20.10 -21.39
CA LEU A 18 -13.58 -18.70 -21.02
C LEU A 18 -12.22 -17.99 -21.15
N ASN A 19 -12.16 -16.99 -22.02
CA ASN A 19 -10.99 -16.12 -22.13
C ASN A 19 -11.04 -14.94 -21.13
N HIS A 20 -12.24 -14.44 -20.85
CA HIS A 20 -12.48 -13.35 -19.91
C HIS A 20 -13.71 -13.62 -19.06
N PHE A 21 -13.58 -13.35 -17.76
CA PHE A 21 -14.66 -13.46 -16.79
C PHE A 21 -14.58 -12.31 -15.80
N ASN A 22 -15.66 -11.52 -15.70
CA ASN A 22 -15.77 -10.41 -14.74
C ASN A 22 -17.23 -10.28 -14.31
N VAL A 23 -17.47 -10.57 -13.03
CA VAL A 23 -18.78 -10.43 -12.38
C VAL A 23 -18.72 -9.41 -11.25
N SER A 24 -17.71 -8.56 -11.23
CA SER A 24 -17.50 -7.55 -10.19
C SER A 24 -18.71 -6.62 -10.04
N TYR A 25 -18.92 -6.14 -8.81
CA TYR A 25 -19.98 -5.20 -8.44
C TYR A 25 -21.38 -5.68 -8.84
N ASN A 26 -21.74 -6.88 -8.37
CA ASN A 26 -23.08 -7.45 -8.42
C ASN A 26 -23.50 -7.90 -7.00
N TYR A 27 -24.69 -8.51 -6.87
CA TYR A 27 -25.21 -9.01 -5.60
C TYR A 27 -25.13 -10.55 -5.54
N LEU A 28 -24.07 -11.13 -6.11
CA LEU A 28 -23.88 -12.59 -6.09
C LEU A 28 -23.43 -13.05 -4.70
N THR A 29 -23.93 -14.21 -4.27
CA THR A 29 -23.69 -14.82 -2.95
C THR A 29 -23.18 -16.25 -3.09
N GLY A 30 -22.61 -16.80 -2.01
CA GLY A 30 -22.28 -18.23 -1.94
C GLY A 30 -20.87 -18.58 -2.45
N GLN A 31 -20.63 -19.88 -2.64
CA GLN A 31 -19.32 -20.41 -3.02
C GLN A 31 -19.09 -20.30 -4.53
N ILE A 32 -17.90 -19.87 -4.92
CA ILE A 32 -17.46 -19.94 -6.32
C ILE A 32 -17.27 -21.42 -6.69
N PRO A 33 -17.94 -21.93 -7.72
CA PRO A 33 -17.79 -23.32 -8.12
C PRO A 33 -16.33 -23.62 -8.50
N SER A 34 -15.85 -24.78 -8.04
CA SER A 34 -14.48 -25.22 -8.29
C SER A 34 -14.32 -25.63 -9.75
N SER A 35 -13.42 -24.96 -10.48
CA SER A 35 -13.00 -25.30 -11.85
C SER A 35 -11.64 -24.72 -12.19
N THR A 36 -10.96 -25.35 -13.14
CA THR A 36 -9.62 -24.92 -13.60
C THR A 36 -9.58 -23.47 -14.08
N GLN A 37 -10.65 -22.99 -14.73
CA GLN A 37 -10.70 -21.61 -15.24
C GLN A 37 -11.22 -20.58 -14.24
N LEU A 38 -12.26 -20.88 -13.44
CA LEU A 38 -12.78 -19.87 -12.52
C LEU A 38 -11.75 -19.46 -11.47
N GLN A 39 -10.91 -20.41 -11.04
CA GLN A 39 -9.79 -20.13 -10.14
C GLN A 39 -8.58 -19.46 -10.81
N SER A 40 -8.49 -19.40 -12.14
CA SER A 40 -7.39 -18.73 -12.85
C SER A 40 -7.61 -17.22 -13.02
N PHE A 41 -8.85 -16.75 -12.93
CA PHE A 41 -9.18 -15.33 -13.03
C PHE A 41 -8.76 -14.55 -11.78
N GLU A 42 -8.46 -13.26 -11.97
CA GLU A 42 -8.02 -12.39 -10.89
C GLU A 42 -9.13 -12.19 -9.84
N ASN A 43 -8.74 -12.01 -8.58
CA ASN A 43 -9.66 -11.69 -7.49
C ASN A 43 -10.52 -10.43 -7.78
N LEU A 44 -10.01 -9.49 -8.59
CA LEU A 44 -10.76 -8.30 -9.02
C LEU A 44 -12.00 -8.65 -9.86
N SER A 45 -12.01 -9.77 -10.58
CA SER A 45 -13.18 -10.22 -11.34
C SER A 45 -14.40 -10.56 -10.47
N TYR A 46 -14.20 -10.74 -9.16
CA TYR A 46 -15.22 -11.13 -8.20
C TYR A 46 -15.51 -10.04 -7.15
N VAL A 47 -14.77 -8.92 -7.17
CA VAL A 47 -14.87 -7.86 -6.16
C VAL A 47 -16.26 -7.25 -6.10
N GLY A 48 -16.69 -6.79 -4.93
CA GLY A 48 -18.00 -6.16 -4.76
C GLY A 48 -19.18 -7.13 -4.85
N ASN A 49 -18.94 -8.43 -4.59
CA ASN A 49 -19.97 -9.46 -4.37
C ASN A 49 -19.81 -10.10 -2.97
N HIS A 50 -20.77 -10.92 -2.57
CA HIS A 50 -20.75 -11.73 -1.34
C HIS A 50 -20.33 -13.18 -1.62
N LEU A 51 -19.32 -13.34 -2.48
CA LEU A 51 -18.77 -14.64 -2.87
C LEU A 51 -17.66 -15.09 -1.91
N CYS A 52 -17.47 -16.41 -1.79
CA CYS A 52 -16.41 -17.04 -1.03
C CYS A 52 -15.82 -18.26 -1.77
N GLY A 53 -14.68 -18.76 -1.32
CA GLY A 53 -13.92 -19.84 -1.95
C GLY A 53 -12.87 -19.35 -2.96
N PRO A 54 -11.94 -20.23 -3.40
CA PRO A 54 -10.87 -19.86 -4.33
C PRO A 54 -11.43 -19.27 -5.64
N PRO A 55 -10.84 -18.20 -6.20
CA PRO A 55 -9.54 -17.58 -5.86
C PRO A 55 -9.60 -16.50 -4.76
N LEU A 56 -10.73 -16.31 -4.09
CA LEU A 56 -10.84 -15.36 -2.98
C LEU A 56 -10.17 -15.91 -1.72
N THR A 57 -9.64 -15.01 -0.89
CA THR A 57 -9.12 -15.34 0.45
C THR A 57 -10.23 -15.58 1.48
N LYS A 58 -11.48 -15.24 1.13
CA LYS A 58 -12.65 -15.50 1.97
C LYS A 58 -13.05 -16.96 1.84
N ASN A 59 -12.84 -17.77 2.87
CA ASN A 59 -13.32 -19.15 2.89
C ASN A 59 -14.83 -19.20 3.19
N CYS A 60 -15.53 -20.12 2.53
CA CYS A 60 -16.92 -20.42 2.86
C CYS A 60 -16.97 -21.28 4.12
N THR A 61 -16.91 -20.65 5.29
CA THR A 61 -17.13 -21.38 6.54
C THR A 61 -18.63 -21.61 6.66
N LEU A 62 -19.06 -22.88 6.64
CA LEU A 62 -20.45 -23.24 6.92
C LEU A 62 -20.70 -22.85 8.38
N LYS A 63 -21.33 -21.70 8.59
CA LYS A 63 -21.75 -21.20 9.90
C LYS A 63 -22.90 -22.09 10.38
N GLY A 64 -22.54 -23.29 10.81
CA GLY A 64 -23.47 -24.35 11.20
C GLY A 64 -22.99 -25.21 12.35
N ILE A 65 -21.68 -25.32 12.63
CA ILE A 65 -21.17 -26.00 13.83
C ILE A 65 -19.82 -25.39 14.25
N THR A 66 -19.86 -24.23 14.89
CA THR A 66 -19.00 -23.97 16.06
C THR A 66 -19.78 -23.03 16.97
N ILE A 67 -20.20 -23.61 18.10
CA ILE A 67 -20.80 -22.93 19.23
C ILE A 67 -19.91 -21.75 19.64
N ASP A 68 -20.59 -20.69 20.05
CA ASP A 68 -20.06 -19.47 20.63
C ASP A 68 -18.87 -19.70 21.56
N VAL A 69 -17.66 -19.41 21.07
CA VAL A 69 -16.54 -19.03 21.93
C VAL A 69 -15.96 -17.77 21.33
N ALA A 70 -16.16 -16.69 22.10
CA ALA A 70 -15.62 -15.38 21.87
C ALA A 70 -14.15 -15.44 21.42
N ASN A 71 -13.83 -14.74 20.33
CA ASN A 71 -12.64 -13.92 20.36
C ASN A 71 -12.72 -12.79 19.34
N ASN A 72 -12.49 -11.59 19.86
CA ASN A 72 -12.22 -10.37 19.14
C ASN A 72 -11.07 -10.59 18.15
N GLY A 73 -11.41 -10.80 16.88
CA GLY A 73 -10.47 -10.72 15.79
C GLY A 73 -10.91 -9.58 14.88
N SER A 74 -10.49 -8.35 15.21
CA SER A 74 -10.51 -7.23 14.26
C SER A 74 -9.84 -7.71 12.98
N SER A 75 -10.65 -8.07 11.99
CA SER A 75 -10.18 -8.54 10.70
C SER A 75 -9.58 -7.34 10.02
N ARG A 76 -8.27 -7.13 10.28
CA ARG A 76 -7.46 -6.14 9.59
C ARG A 76 -7.60 -6.45 8.11
N GLU A 77 -8.45 -5.65 7.48
CA GLU A 77 -8.65 -5.55 6.06
C GLU A 77 -7.26 -5.47 5.43
N GLY A 78 -6.89 -6.54 4.73
CA GLY A 78 -5.62 -6.64 4.03
C GLY A 78 -5.60 -5.63 2.90
N SER A 79 -5.34 -4.36 3.22
CA SER A 79 -4.90 -3.38 2.25
C SER A 79 -3.66 -3.96 1.58
N LYS A 80 -3.81 -4.32 0.30
CA LYS A 80 -2.69 -4.69 -0.57
C LYS A 80 -1.77 -3.47 -0.65
N VAL A 81 -0.84 -3.36 0.28
CA VAL A 81 0.22 -2.36 0.23
C VAL A 81 1.08 -2.71 -0.98
N ASN A 82 1.06 -1.84 -1.97
CA ASN A 82 1.87 -2.01 -3.18
C ASN A 82 3.33 -1.84 -2.79
N TRP A 83 4.03 -2.94 -2.57
CA TRP A 83 5.44 -2.95 -2.16
C TRP A 83 6.33 -2.13 -3.09
N LEU A 84 5.97 -2.07 -4.38
CA LEU A 84 6.63 -1.22 -5.38
C LEU A 84 6.50 0.29 -5.08
N TYR A 85 5.33 0.74 -4.63
CA TYR A 85 5.12 2.13 -4.22
C TYR A 85 5.93 2.44 -2.96
N VAL A 86 5.96 1.51 -2.01
CA VAL A 86 6.76 1.64 -0.78
C VAL A 86 8.24 1.77 -1.11
N SER A 87 8.78 0.97 -2.05
CA SER A 87 10.18 1.08 -2.47
C SER A 87 10.50 2.38 -3.21
N ILE A 88 9.58 2.86 -4.06
CA ILE A 88 9.75 4.15 -4.77
C ILE A 88 9.79 5.30 -3.75
N VAL A 89 8.86 5.31 -2.79
CA VAL A 89 8.78 6.37 -1.77
C VAL A 89 10.01 6.35 -0.86
N LEU A 90 10.42 5.17 -0.37
CA LEU A 90 11.64 5.02 0.44
C LEU A 90 12.89 5.47 -0.32
N GLY A 91 13.00 5.10 -1.60
CA GLY A 91 14.10 5.51 -2.47
C GLY A 91 14.14 7.02 -2.69
N PHE A 92 12.99 7.65 -2.91
CA PHE A 92 12.90 9.10 -3.07
C PHE A 92 13.32 9.83 -1.79
N VAL A 93 12.85 9.37 -0.62
CA VAL A 93 13.23 9.97 0.67
C VAL A 93 14.74 9.82 0.88
N MET A 94 15.28 8.60 0.81
CA MET A 94 16.72 8.37 1.04
C MET A 94 17.61 9.12 0.04
N GLY A 95 17.26 9.11 -1.24
CA GLY A 95 18.02 9.79 -2.28
C GLY A 95 17.93 11.32 -2.19
N PHE A 96 16.73 11.86 -1.97
CA PHE A 96 16.52 13.30 -1.85
C PHE A 96 17.25 13.86 -0.63
N TRP A 97 17.14 13.23 0.54
CA TRP A 97 17.85 13.69 1.74
C TRP A 97 19.36 13.45 1.65
N GLY A 98 19.81 12.38 0.97
CA GLY A 98 21.23 12.11 0.75
C GLY A 98 21.95 13.19 -0.06
N VAL A 99 21.26 13.87 -0.99
CA VAL A 99 21.85 14.95 -1.79
C VAL A 99 21.51 16.34 -1.24
N VAL A 100 20.25 16.55 -0.83
CA VAL A 100 19.77 17.86 -0.39
C VAL A 100 20.30 18.23 0.99
N ALA A 101 20.36 17.30 1.95
CA ALA A 101 20.81 17.63 3.31
C ALA A 101 22.27 18.08 3.35
N PRO A 102 23.24 17.41 2.70
CA PRO A 102 24.61 17.90 2.63
C PRO A 102 24.72 19.26 1.94
N VAL A 103 23.99 19.49 0.84
CA VAL A 103 24.02 20.79 0.13
C VAL A 103 23.43 21.92 0.99
N PHE A 104 22.35 21.64 1.73
CA PHE A 104 21.71 22.63 2.61
C PHE A 104 22.57 22.94 3.84
N PHE A 105 23.21 21.91 4.41
CA PHE A 105 24.18 22.09 5.50
C PHE A 105 25.41 22.85 5.00
N ILE A 106 26.00 22.49 3.86
CA ILE A 106 27.14 23.22 3.28
C ILE A 106 26.74 24.68 3.01
N ARG A 107 25.57 24.97 2.44
CA ARG A 107 25.15 26.36 2.18
C ARG A 107 24.92 27.15 3.47
N SER A 108 24.17 26.61 4.42
CA SER A 108 23.81 27.32 5.65
C SER A 108 25.01 27.46 6.59
N TRP A 109 25.81 26.41 6.75
CA TRP A 109 27.02 26.44 7.57
C TRP A 109 28.11 27.29 6.95
N ARG A 110 28.27 27.29 5.62
CA ARG A 110 29.21 28.20 4.95
C ARG A 110 28.84 29.65 5.22
N ILE A 111 27.56 30.02 5.13
CA ILE A 111 27.10 31.38 5.42
C ILE A 111 27.32 31.73 6.91
N ALA A 112 26.99 30.80 7.83
CA ALA A 112 27.21 31.01 9.26
C ALA A 112 28.71 31.13 9.62
N TYR A 113 29.55 30.32 8.98
CA TYR A 113 30.99 30.33 9.14
C TYR A 113 31.60 31.66 8.69
N TYR A 114 31.24 32.16 7.51
CA TYR A 114 31.71 33.47 7.05
C TYR A 114 31.27 34.62 7.96
N ARG A 115 30.01 34.62 8.44
CA ARG A 115 29.55 35.62 9.41
C ARG A 115 30.34 35.59 10.72
N LYS A 116 30.68 34.39 11.20
CA LYS A 116 31.50 34.24 12.42
C LYS A 116 32.94 34.72 12.20
N LEU A 117 33.52 34.45 11.04
CA LEU A 117 34.85 34.96 10.69
C LEU A 117 34.86 36.49 10.60
N ASP A 118 33.85 37.10 10.00
CA ASP A 118 33.74 38.57 9.92
C ASP A 118 33.64 39.22 11.32
N ASP A 119 32.86 38.62 12.23
CA ASP A 119 32.77 39.09 13.63
C ASP A 119 34.12 39.01 14.37
N ILE A 120 34.84 37.90 14.20
CA ILE A 120 36.17 37.71 14.80
C ILE A 120 37.19 38.67 14.18
N TYR A 121 37.18 38.82 12.86
CA TYR A 121 38.08 39.71 12.14
C TYR A 121 37.86 41.18 12.54
N GLY A 122 36.60 41.61 12.70
CA GLY A 122 36.23 42.93 13.21
C GLY A 122 36.81 43.19 14.60
N LYS A 123 36.63 42.25 15.53
CA LYS A 123 37.16 42.35 16.91
C LYS A 123 38.69 42.37 16.97
N LEU A 124 39.35 41.61 16.09
CA LEU A 124 40.82 41.62 16.01
C LEU A 124 41.34 42.93 15.45
N LYS A 125 40.66 43.52 14.46
CA LYS A 125 41.02 44.82 13.88
C LYS A 125 40.86 45.94 14.90
N GLU A 126 39.79 45.92 15.69
CA GLU A 126 39.54 46.88 16.76
C GLU A 126 40.59 46.76 17.88
N LYS A 127 40.87 45.54 18.38
CA LYS A 127 41.94 45.29 19.36
C LYS A 127 43.35 45.67 18.89
N LYS A 128 43.58 45.72 17.58
CA LYS A 128 44.85 46.16 16.99
C LYS A 128 44.91 47.69 16.87
N LYS A 129 43.76 48.35 16.73
CA LYS A 129 43.63 49.81 16.70
C LYS A 129 43.76 50.44 18.10
N ASP A 130 43.27 49.78 19.14
CA ASP A 130 43.41 50.28 20.53
C ASP A 130 44.81 50.08 21.13
N ARG A 131 45.69 49.34 20.44
CA ARG A 131 47.07 49.05 20.87
C ARG A 131 48.15 49.78 20.04
N ALA A 132 47.75 50.63 19.08
CA ALA A 132 48.63 51.46 18.27
C ALA A 132 48.38 52.94 18.61
#